data_AF-A0A0N0M7J3-F1
#
_entry.id   AF-A0A0N0M7J3-F1
#
_cell.length_a   1.000
_cell.length_b   1.000
_cell.length_c   1.000
_cell.angle_alpha   90.00
_cell.angle_beta   90.00
_cell.angle_gamma   90.00
#
_symmetry.space_group_name_H-M   'P 1'
#
loop_
_entity.id
_entity.type
_entity.pdbx_description
1 polymer ?
#
loop_
_entity_poly.entity_id
_entity_poly.type
_entity_poly.pdbx_seq_one_letter_code
_entity_poly.pdbx_strand_id
1 'polypeptide(L)'
;MTPFGSASPARRVALRLGLTILGIAVFLFVGSNVLLLGLRTHDGGFHWNELALAWPHYGTNQRLDRWITFGTLAGTIAAFGLMGVVLRTKPRPLHGEARFATERDIRKAGLRAKQGMLLGRKDGKFLCFGGPEHVMVYAPTRSGKGVGYVIPNLLNWP
;
A
#
# COMPACT_ATOMS: atom_id res chain seq x y z
N MET A 1 1.57 13.67 3.86
CA MET A 1 2.27 13.51 5.17
C MET A 1 3.20 12.32 5.06
N THR A 2 4.46 12.43 5.47
CA THR A 2 5.42 11.32 5.41
C THR A 2 5.09 10.27 6.48
N PRO A 3 5.52 8.99 6.31
CA PRO A 3 5.21 7.89 7.22
C PRO A 3 5.60 8.14 8.69
N PHE A 4 6.50 9.10 8.91
CA PHE A 4 7.10 9.41 10.20
C PHE A 4 6.69 10.78 10.77
N GLY A 5 5.64 11.40 10.21
CA GLY A 5 5.21 12.75 10.58
C GLY A 5 4.80 12.90 12.06
N SER A 6 4.32 11.83 12.69
CA SER A 6 3.89 11.81 14.09
C SER A 6 4.97 11.35 15.08
N ALA A 7 6.18 11.01 14.62
CA ALA A 7 7.25 10.50 15.47
C ALA A 7 8.09 11.64 16.10
N SER A 8 8.54 11.43 17.35
CA SER A 8 9.48 12.34 18.01
C SER A 8 10.75 12.55 17.17
N PRO A 9 11.43 13.71 17.28
CA PRO A 9 12.63 14.00 16.49
C PRO A 9 13.68 12.88 16.57
N ALA A 10 13.92 12.32 17.77
CA ALA A 10 14.83 11.20 17.99
C ALA A 10 14.38 9.93 17.25
N ARG A 11 13.08 9.60 17.29
CA ARG A 11 12.53 8.42 16.59
C ARG A 11 12.64 8.55 15.06
N ARG A 12 12.50 9.76 14.51
CA ARG A 12 12.69 10.01 13.07
C ARG A 12 14.13 9.76 12.64
N VAL A 13 15.10 10.21 13.43
CA VAL A 13 16.52 9.97 13.16
C VAL A 13 16.84 8.47 13.26
N ALA A 14 16.39 7.80 14.31
CA ALA A 14 16.60 6.36 14.49
C ALA A 14 16.00 5.54 13.33
N LEU A 15 14.81 5.88 12.86
CA LEU A 15 14.16 5.18 11.73
C LEU A 15 14.90 5.40 10.41
N ARG A 16 15.42 6.61 10.16
CA ARG A 16 16.23 6.89 8.97
C ARG A 16 17.54 6.12 9.01
N LEU A 17 18.23 6.14 10.15
CA LEU A 17 19.47 5.39 10.35
C LEU A 17 19.24 3.88 10.18
N GLY A 18 18.19 3.34 10.80
CA GLY A 18 17.82 1.93 10.65
C GLY A 18 17.53 1.56 9.19
N LEU A 19 16.81 2.43 8.46
CA LEU A 19 16.52 2.21 7.04
C LEU A 19 17.78 2.27 6.16
N THR A 20 18.70 3.20 6.45
CA THR A 20 19.99 3.27 5.73
C THR A 20 20.86 2.05 6.00
N ILE A 21 20.93 1.58 7.25
CA ILE A 21 21.68 0.37 7.63
C ILE A 21 21.09 -0.85 6.93
N LEU A 22 19.75 -0.97 6.93
CA LEU A 22 19.06 -2.04 6.21
C LEU A 22 19.34 -2.00 4.71
N GLY A 23 19.33 -0.80 4.11
CA GLY A 23 19.67 -0.61 2.69
C GLY A 23 21.10 -1.08 2.35
N ILE A 24 22.08 -0.71 3.18
CA ILE A 24 23.48 -1.16 3.03
C ILE A 24 23.58 -2.67 3.19
N ALA A 25 22.92 -3.25 4.20
CA ALA A 25 22.93 -4.69 4.42
C ALA A 25 22.35 -5.46 3.23
N VAL A 26 21.23 -4.99 2.66
CA VAL A 26 20.59 -5.58 1.48
C VAL A 26 21.47 -5.43 0.24
N PHE A 27 22.09 -4.27 0.05
CA PHE A 27 23.03 -4.03 -1.04
C PHE A 27 24.19 -5.03 -1.00
N LEU A 28 24.86 -5.14 0.14
CA LEU A 28 26.01 -6.02 0.30
C LEU A 28 25.61 -7.49 0.20
N PHE A 29 24.48 -7.89 0.78
CA PHE A 29 23.98 -9.27 0.71
C PHE A 29 23.66 -9.66 -0.74
N VAL A 30 22.80 -8.92 -1.43
CA VAL A 30 22.39 -9.24 -2.81
C VAL A 30 23.59 -9.18 -3.74
N GLY A 31 24.42 -8.14 -3.61
CA GLY A 31 25.58 -7.98 -4.46
C GLY A 31 26.64 -9.07 -4.27
N SER A 32 26.86 -9.52 -3.03
CA SER A 32 27.78 -10.63 -2.72
C SER A 32 27.28 -11.96 -3.28
N ASN A 33 25.98 -12.25 -3.16
CA ASN A 33 25.41 -13.49 -3.69
C ASN A 33 25.41 -13.51 -5.23
N VAL A 34 25.11 -12.38 -5.89
CA VAL A 34 25.16 -12.29 -7.36
C VAL A 34 26.59 -12.42 -7.88
N LEU A 35 27.57 -11.82 -7.20
CA LEU A 35 29.00 -11.97 -7.53
C LEU A 35 29.42 -13.45 -7.49
N LEU A 36 29.15 -14.14 -6.38
CA LEU A 36 29.52 -15.55 -6.21
C LEU A 36 28.78 -16.49 -7.17
N LEU A 37 27.50 -16.24 -7.44
CA LEU A 37 26.74 -17.00 -8.45
C LEU A 37 27.37 -16.88 -9.83
N GLY A 38 27.81 -15.67 -10.18
CA GLY A 38 28.52 -15.39 -11.43
C GLY A 38 29.90 -16.04 -11.55
N LEU A 39 30.61 -16.10 -10.44
CA LEU A 39 31.89 -16.81 -10.33
C LEU A 39 31.71 -18.33 -10.27
N ARG A 40 30.48 -18.84 -10.11
CA ARG A 40 30.15 -20.25 -9.85
C ARG A 40 30.84 -20.80 -8.60
N THR A 41 31.09 -19.94 -7.62
CA THR A 41 31.67 -20.26 -6.31
C THR A 41 30.63 -20.16 -5.20
N HIS A 42 29.36 -19.93 -5.56
CA HIS A 42 28.26 -19.92 -4.61
C HIS A 42 28.01 -21.34 -4.08
N ASP A 43 28.15 -21.49 -2.77
CA ASP A 43 27.98 -22.74 -2.02
C ASP A 43 26.57 -22.90 -1.42
N GLY A 44 25.64 -21.99 -1.76
CA GLY A 44 24.32 -21.94 -1.13
C GLY A 44 24.30 -21.26 0.25
N GLY A 45 25.45 -20.80 0.74
CA GLY A 45 25.64 -20.21 2.05
C GLY A 45 25.22 -18.74 2.16
N PHE A 46 25.32 -18.20 3.38
CA PHE A 46 25.01 -16.81 3.68
C PHE A 46 26.23 -15.90 3.47
N HIS A 47 26.26 -15.22 2.32
CA HIS A 47 27.36 -14.31 1.95
C HIS A 47 26.91 -12.86 2.02
N TRP A 48 27.58 -12.06 2.85
CA TRP A 48 27.14 -10.70 3.18
C TRP A 48 28.18 -9.62 2.91
N ASN A 49 29.45 -9.94 2.72
CA ASN A 49 30.54 -8.96 2.55
C ASN A 49 31.53 -9.30 1.42
N GLU A 50 31.32 -10.39 0.69
CA GLU A 50 32.22 -10.84 -0.39
C GLU A 50 32.40 -9.80 -1.50
N LEU A 51 31.34 -9.03 -1.78
CA LEU A 51 31.43 -7.91 -2.72
C LEU A 51 32.41 -6.82 -2.24
N ALA A 52 32.47 -6.56 -0.93
CA ALA A 52 33.40 -5.58 -0.36
C ALA A 52 34.84 -6.09 -0.36
N LEU A 53 35.04 -7.40 -0.14
CA LEU A 53 36.35 -8.05 -0.19
C LEU A 53 36.90 -8.17 -1.62
N ALA A 54 36.02 -8.32 -2.61
CA ALA A 54 36.39 -8.38 -4.02
C ALA A 54 36.74 -7.00 -4.61
N TRP A 55 36.27 -5.91 -4.00
CA TRP A 55 36.46 -4.54 -4.52
C TRP A 55 37.92 -4.13 -4.76
N PRO A 56 38.88 -4.40 -3.86
CA PRO A 56 40.29 -4.05 -4.08
C PRO A 56 40.94 -4.83 -5.25
N HIS A 57 40.36 -5.96 -5.64
CA HIS A 57 40.86 -6.81 -6.72
C HIS A 57 40.27 -6.45 -8.09
N TYR A 58 39.46 -5.39 -8.17
CA TYR A 58 38.87 -4.90 -9.41
C TYR A 58 39.97 -4.44 -10.38
N GLY A 59 39.91 -4.92 -11.62
CA GLY A 59 40.91 -4.70 -12.67
C GLY A 59 41.92 -5.83 -12.82
N THR A 60 41.93 -6.82 -11.92
CA THR A 60 42.83 -7.98 -12.03
C THR A 60 42.35 -8.96 -13.10
N ASN A 61 41.03 -9.15 -13.23
CA ASN A 61 40.42 -10.18 -14.04
C ASN A 61 39.12 -9.70 -14.69
N GLN A 62 39.05 -9.71 -16.02
CA GLN A 62 37.86 -9.28 -16.78
C GLN A 62 36.58 -10.07 -16.42
N ARG A 63 36.71 -11.31 -15.95
CA ARG A 63 35.56 -12.10 -15.45
C ARG A 63 35.09 -11.61 -14.09
N LEU A 64 36.02 -11.31 -13.17
CA LEU A 64 35.72 -10.79 -11.84
C LEU A 64 35.04 -9.42 -11.95
N ASP A 65 35.60 -8.53 -12.77
CA ASP A 65 35.12 -7.15 -12.93
C ASP A 65 33.68 -7.10 -13.45
N ARG A 66 33.34 -7.96 -14.42
CA ARG A 66 31.97 -8.09 -14.93
C ARG A 66 31.00 -8.49 -13.82
N TRP A 67 31.36 -9.45 -12.99
CA TRP A 67 30.48 -9.93 -11.93
C TRP A 67 30.43 -9.00 -10.72
N ILE A 68 31.49 -8.25 -10.41
CA ILE A 68 31.44 -7.12 -9.47
C ILE A 68 30.47 -6.05 -9.99
N THR A 69 30.51 -5.75 -11.29
CA THR A 69 29.59 -4.78 -11.92
C THR A 69 28.15 -5.27 -11.86
N PHE A 70 27.88 -6.53 -12.20
CA PHE A 70 26.51 -7.08 -12.11
C PHE A 70 26.02 -7.18 -10.66
N GLY A 71 26.90 -7.58 -9.73
CA GLY A 71 26.60 -7.65 -8.30
C GLY A 71 26.26 -6.29 -7.70
N THR A 72 27.06 -5.25 -7.99
CA THR A 72 26.76 -3.89 -7.55
C THR A 72 25.46 -3.35 -8.14
N LEU A 73 25.19 -3.59 -9.42
CA LEU A 73 23.94 -3.18 -10.06
C LEU A 73 22.73 -3.86 -9.40
N ALA A 74 22.79 -5.18 -9.21
CA ALA A 74 21.72 -5.96 -8.59
C ALA A 74 21.49 -5.54 -7.12
N GLY A 75 22.56 -5.36 -6.36
CA GLY A 75 22.51 -4.86 -4.98
C GLY A 75 21.87 -3.47 -4.90
N THR A 76 22.22 -2.59 -5.84
CA THR A 76 21.65 -1.23 -5.92
C THR A 76 20.15 -1.28 -6.20
N ILE A 77 19.73 -2.06 -7.21
CA ILE A 77 18.33 -2.22 -7.57
C ILE A 77 17.53 -2.79 -6.39
N ALA A 78 18.07 -3.79 -5.69
CA ALA A 78 17.40 -4.39 -4.53
C ALA A 78 17.28 -3.41 -3.36
N ALA A 79 18.35 -2.69 -3.01
CA ALA A 79 18.36 -1.73 -1.91
C ALA A 79 17.42 -0.55 -2.16
N PHE A 80 17.48 0.06 -3.35
CA PHE A 80 16.59 1.17 -3.72
C PHE A 80 15.14 0.70 -3.93
N GLY A 81 14.93 -0.50 -4.46
CA GLY A 81 13.60 -1.11 -4.59
C GLY A 81 12.93 -1.32 -3.22
N LEU A 82 13.65 -1.91 -2.26
CA LEU A 82 13.18 -2.07 -0.89
C LEU A 82 12.89 -0.72 -0.23
N MET A 83 13.80 0.25 -0.37
CA MET A 83 13.60 1.60 0.16
C MET A 83 12.35 2.25 -0.43
N GLY A 84 12.11 2.10 -1.74
CA GLY A 84 10.90 2.59 -2.41
C GLY A 84 9.62 1.95 -1.86
N VAL A 85 9.62 0.64 -1.55
CA VAL A 85 8.48 -0.05 -0.94
C VAL A 85 8.23 0.45 0.48
N VAL A 86 9.27 0.58 1.31
CA VAL A 86 9.14 1.05 2.70
C VAL A 86 8.65 2.49 2.76
N LEU A 87 9.16 3.37 1.88
CA LEU A 87 8.76 4.78 1.84
C LEU A 87 7.36 5.00 1.23
N ARG A 88 6.80 4.01 0.53
CA ARG A 88 5.48 4.08 -0.12
C ARG A 88 4.28 4.01 0.82
N THR A 89 4.48 3.88 2.12
CA THR A 89 3.36 3.81 3.07
C THR A 89 2.59 5.14 3.08
N LYS A 90 1.31 5.09 2.73
CA LYS A 90 0.42 6.24 2.83
C LYS A 90 0.10 6.50 4.31
N PRO A 91 0.18 7.75 4.79
CA PRO A 91 -0.24 8.08 6.14
C PRO A 91 -1.72 7.74 6.31
N ARG A 92 -2.09 7.10 7.43
CA ARG A 92 -3.50 6.90 7.75
C ARG A 92 -4.14 8.26 8.07
N PRO A 93 -5.36 8.52 7.59
CA PRO A 93 -6.07 9.77 7.86
C PRO A 93 -6.41 9.85 9.35
N LEU A 94 -6.19 11.01 9.97
CA LEU A 94 -6.41 11.18 11.41
C LEU A 94 -7.90 11.14 11.79
N HIS A 95 -8.76 11.64 10.91
CA HIS A 95 -10.21 11.76 11.14
C HIS A 95 -11.04 10.79 10.29
N GLY A 96 -10.39 9.75 9.75
CA GLY A 96 -11.00 8.83 8.79
C GLY A 96 -10.93 9.34 7.34
N GLU A 97 -11.01 8.40 6.42
CA GLU A 97 -11.05 8.67 4.98
C GLU A 97 -12.51 8.57 4.53
N ALA A 98 -13.13 9.73 4.24
CA ALA A 98 -14.45 9.75 3.61
C ALA A 98 -14.27 9.71 2.09
N ARG A 99 -14.92 8.75 1.43
CA ARG A 99 -15.02 8.67 -0.03
C ARG A 99 -16.40 8.21 -0.44
N PHE A 100 -16.82 8.56 -1.65
CA PHE A 100 -18.04 7.97 -2.22
C PHE A 100 -17.88 6.46 -2.35
N ALA A 101 -18.97 5.76 -2.05
CA ALA A 101 -19.01 4.31 -2.06
C ALA A 101 -18.92 3.76 -3.50
N THR A 102 -18.07 2.75 -3.69
CA THR A 102 -18.05 1.94 -4.91
C THR A 102 -19.21 0.95 -4.89
N GLU A 103 -19.56 0.34 -6.03
CA GLU A 103 -20.59 -0.69 -6.07
C GLU A 103 -20.28 -1.87 -5.12
N ARG A 104 -19.00 -2.20 -4.93
CA ARG A 104 -18.57 -3.23 -3.96
C ARG A 104 -18.90 -2.83 -2.52
N ASP A 105 -18.65 -1.56 -2.16
CA ASP A 105 -18.96 -1.05 -0.83
C ASP A 105 -20.47 -1.03 -0.58
N ILE A 106 -21.25 -0.62 -1.58
CA ILE A 106 -22.72 -0.55 -1.52
C ILE A 106 -23.30 -1.95 -1.28
N ARG A 107 -22.85 -2.96 -2.04
CA ARG A 107 -23.28 -4.35 -1.82
C ARG A 107 -22.87 -4.87 -0.44
N LYS A 108 -21.63 -4.57 -0.01
CA LYS A 108 -21.12 -4.98 1.31
C LYS A 108 -21.92 -4.35 2.45
N ALA A 109 -22.38 -3.11 2.27
CA ALA A 109 -23.23 -2.40 3.21
C ALA A 109 -24.72 -2.82 3.15
N GLY A 110 -25.08 -3.82 2.34
CA GLY A 110 -26.48 -4.29 2.24
C GLY A 110 -27.43 -3.33 1.52
N LEU A 111 -26.93 -2.32 0.81
CA LEU A 111 -27.72 -1.28 0.14
C LEU A 111 -28.26 -1.72 -1.25
N ARG A 112 -28.23 -3.02 -1.54
CA ARG A 112 -28.81 -3.64 -2.74
C ARG A 112 -29.76 -4.78 -2.37
N ALA A 113 -30.48 -4.62 -1.26
CA ALA A 113 -31.47 -5.61 -0.84
C ALA A 113 -32.61 -5.71 -1.88
N LYS A 114 -33.22 -6.89 -2.00
CA LYS A 114 -34.38 -7.09 -2.88
C LYS A 114 -35.65 -6.45 -2.32
N GLN A 115 -35.75 -6.39 -0.99
CA GLN A 115 -36.83 -5.77 -0.23
C GLN A 115 -36.22 -4.91 0.87
N GLY A 116 -36.83 -3.75 1.14
CA GLY A 116 -36.33 -2.78 2.11
C GLY A 116 -36.62 -1.33 1.71
N MET A 117 -35.95 -0.40 2.39
CA MET A 117 -36.19 1.03 2.28
C MET A 117 -35.40 1.57 1.09
N LEU A 118 -36.09 2.25 0.19
CA LEU A 118 -35.48 2.99 -0.88
C LEU A 118 -34.83 4.25 -0.31
N LEU A 119 -33.50 4.26 -0.29
CA LEU A 119 -32.69 5.39 0.17
C LEU A 119 -32.40 6.38 -0.96
N GLY A 120 -32.41 5.93 -2.20
CA GLY A 120 -32.10 6.75 -3.36
C GLY A 120 -31.65 5.92 -4.55
N ARG A 121 -30.86 6.53 -5.43
CA ARG A 121 -30.37 5.89 -6.66
C ARG A 121 -28.91 6.26 -6.89
N LYS A 122 -28.11 5.27 -7.30
CA LYS A 122 -26.73 5.48 -7.74
C LYS A 122 -26.45 4.65 -8.99
N ASP A 123 -25.86 5.28 -10.00
CA ASP A 123 -25.48 4.62 -11.26
C ASP A 123 -26.67 3.90 -11.92
N GLY A 124 -27.85 4.56 -11.93
CA GLY A 124 -29.09 4.05 -12.50
C GLY A 124 -29.81 2.99 -11.65
N LYS A 125 -29.25 2.53 -10.53
CA LYS A 125 -29.80 1.45 -9.71
C LYS A 125 -30.24 1.94 -8.32
N PHE A 126 -31.38 1.46 -7.82
CA PHE A 126 -31.90 1.82 -6.51
C PHE A 126 -31.01 1.34 -5.36
N LEU A 127 -30.82 2.21 -4.38
CA LEU A 127 -30.21 1.89 -3.10
C LEU A 127 -31.34 1.43 -2.18
N CYS A 128 -31.39 0.12 -1.92
CA CYS A 128 -32.44 -0.52 -1.12
C CYS A 128 -31.81 -1.11 0.13
N PHE A 129 -32.26 -0.65 1.29
CA PHE A 129 -31.74 -1.02 2.59
C PHE A 129 -32.72 -1.94 3.32
N GLY A 130 -32.35 -3.21 3.49
CA GLY A 130 -33.18 -4.21 4.16
C GLY A 130 -32.82 -4.47 5.62
N GLY A 131 -32.08 -3.54 6.26
CA GLY A 131 -31.66 -3.68 7.66
C GLY A 131 -32.72 -3.17 8.65
N PRO A 132 -32.66 -3.59 9.93
CA PRO A 132 -33.55 -3.11 10.99
C PRO A 132 -33.25 -1.68 11.45
N GLU A 133 -32.16 -1.06 11.00
CA GLU A 133 -31.72 0.25 11.45
C GLU A 133 -32.61 1.39 10.91
N HIS A 134 -32.56 2.54 11.59
CA HIS A 134 -33.38 3.70 11.25
C HIS A 134 -32.71 4.61 10.21
N VAL A 135 -33.52 5.30 9.41
CA VAL A 135 -33.06 6.28 8.42
C VAL A 135 -33.46 7.69 8.82
N MET A 136 -32.49 8.60 8.86
CA MET A 136 -32.73 10.02 9.07
C MET A 136 -32.77 10.75 7.72
N VAL A 137 -33.89 11.39 7.41
CA VAL A 137 -34.06 12.21 6.20
C VAL A 137 -34.08 13.68 6.59
N TYR A 138 -33.06 14.41 6.15
CA TYR A 138 -32.98 15.86 6.32
C TYR A 138 -33.31 16.56 5.00
N ALA A 139 -34.41 17.30 4.96
CA ALA A 139 -34.84 18.04 3.78
C ALA A 139 -35.65 19.31 4.16
N PRO A 140 -35.38 20.48 3.53
CA PRO A 140 -36.13 21.72 3.77
C PRO A 140 -37.65 21.60 3.53
N THR A 141 -38.43 22.60 3.95
CA THR A 141 -39.87 22.65 3.62
C THR A 141 -40.06 22.76 2.10
N ARG A 142 -41.13 22.15 1.58
CA ARG A 142 -41.47 22.10 0.13
C ARG A 142 -40.39 21.50 -0.79
N SER A 143 -39.40 20.79 -0.25
CA SER A 143 -38.37 20.04 -1.02
C SER A 143 -38.86 18.72 -1.63
N GLY A 144 -40.11 18.34 -1.37
CA GLY A 144 -40.69 17.11 -1.90
C GLY A 144 -40.38 15.84 -1.11
N LYS A 145 -39.87 15.90 0.15
CA LYS A 145 -39.61 14.67 0.95
C LYS A 145 -40.81 13.74 1.09
N GLY A 146 -42.04 14.28 1.09
CA GLY A 146 -43.26 13.47 1.10
C GLY A 146 -43.41 12.63 -0.18
N VAL A 147 -43.35 13.29 -1.33
CA VAL A 147 -43.58 12.66 -2.64
C VAL A 147 -42.36 11.86 -3.12
N GLY A 148 -41.16 12.33 -2.84
CA GLY A 148 -39.90 11.74 -3.33
C GLY A 148 -39.31 10.66 -2.43
N TYR A 149 -39.71 10.58 -1.15
CA TYR A 149 -39.17 9.60 -0.21
C TYR A 149 -40.25 8.86 0.57
N VAL A 150 -41.18 9.57 1.23
CA VAL A 150 -42.17 8.94 2.13
C VAL A 150 -43.15 8.06 1.35
N ILE A 151 -43.85 8.62 0.36
CA ILE A 151 -44.86 7.87 -0.43
C ILE A 151 -44.23 6.66 -1.14
N PRO A 152 -43.08 6.77 -1.85
CA PRO A 152 -42.43 5.62 -2.47
C PRO A 152 -42.07 4.52 -1.47
N ASN A 153 -41.59 4.86 -0.28
CA ASN A 153 -41.25 3.88 0.74
C ASN A 153 -42.48 3.19 1.35
N LEU A 154 -43.57 3.92 1.59
CA LEU A 154 -44.83 3.31 2.04
C LEU A 154 -45.40 2.29 1.04
N LEU A 155 -45.15 2.50 -0.27
CA LEU A 155 -45.59 1.58 -1.32
C LEU A 155 -44.60 0.42 -1.53
N ASN A 156 -43.30 0.66 -1.34
CA ASN A 156 -42.25 -0.35 -1.58
C ASN A 156 -42.02 -1.25 -0.37
N TRP A 157 -42.25 -0.75 0.84
CA TRP A 157 -42.04 -1.45 2.10
C TRP A 157 -43.25 -1.23 3.03
N PRO A 158 -44.28 -2.10 2.92
CA PRO A 158 -45.43 -2.08 3.83
C PRO A 158 -45.07 -2.56 5.24
#